data_AF-A0A497PKX9-F1
#
_entry.id   AF-A0A497PKX9-F1
#
_cell.length_a   1.000
_cell.length_b   1.000
_cell.length_c   1.000
_cell.angle_alpha   90.00
_cell.angle_beta   90.00
_cell.angle_gamma   90.00
#
_symmetry.space_group_name_H-M   'P 1'
#
loop_
_entity.id
_entity.type
_entity.pdbx_description
1 polymer ?
#
loop_
_entity_poly.entity_id
_entity_poly.type
_entity_poly.pdbx_seq_one_letter_code
_entity_poly.pdbx_strand_id
1 'polypeptide(L)'
;MPLTAKLRSTGKDVCILDYENPRQELAAEDLVCPHCDGPMIIRHGLIRAPHFAHLSRCPYEGWHEPETPEHRAFKRAVREYLLRDPFWKEAQVALEVRIPQAHRIADVFVTFPTGWRVAHECQVSPITQEELIARSRAYREAGIDVMWWFESGRLEQSRKWLPDWLLRFQGVILEAT
;
A
#
# COMPACT_ATOMS: atom_id res chain seq x y z
N MET A 1 -5.57 8.59 -4.38
CA MET A 1 -6.75 8.60 -3.49
C MET A 1 -6.39 7.76 -2.27
N PRO A 2 -5.70 8.35 -1.27
CA PRO A 2 -5.17 7.58 -0.15
C PRO A 2 -6.23 6.81 0.63
N LEU A 3 -5.89 5.59 1.02
CA LEU A 3 -6.65 4.77 1.98
C LEU A 3 -6.30 5.10 3.42
N THR A 4 -5.17 5.79 3.65
CA THR A 4 -4.68 6.14 4.99
C THR A 4 -4.67 7.64 5.26
N ALA A 5 -4.86 7.98 6.53
CA ALA A 5 -4.66 9.30 7.11
C ALA A 5 -4.03 9.13 8.50
N LYS A 6 -3.69 10.24 9.15
CA LYS A 6 -3.24 10.30 10.54
C LYS A 6 -4.12 11.26 11.30
N LEU A 7 -4.48 10.90 12.53
CA LEU A 7 -5.17 11.79 13.46
C LEU A 7 -4.17 12.78 14.06
N ARG A 8 -4.39 14.08 13.87
CA ARG A 8 -3.51 15.14 14.38
C ARG A 8 -3.44 15.11 15.91
N SER A 9 -4.57 14.87 16.57
CA SER A 9 -4.72 14.86 18.02
C SER A 9 -3.92 13.77 18.73
N THR A 10 -3.83 12.59 18.13
CA THR A 10 -3.20 11.40 18.75
C THR A 10 -1.92 10.95 18.04
N GLY A 11 -1.68 11.41 16.81
CA GLY A 11 -0.61 10.92 15.94
C GLY A 11 -0.86 9.51 15.40
N LYS A 12 -2.04 8.92 15.64
CA LYS A 12 -2.37 7.55 15.22
C LYS A 12 -2.73 7.52 13.73
N ASP A 13 -2.13 6.58 13.00
CA ASP A 13 -2.53 6.28 11.62
C ASP A 13 -3.88 5.56 11.61
N VAL A 14 -4.73 5.93 10.65
CA VAL A 14 -6.06 5.37 10.43
C VAL A 14 -6.21 4.94 8.98
N CYS A 15 -6.80 3.76 8.78
CA CYS A 15 -7.17 3.26 7.48
C CYS A 15 -8.68 3.42 7.29
N ILE A 16 -9.10 4.00 6.17
CA ILE A 16 -10.52 4.25 5.91
C ILE A 16 -11.34 2.97 5.79
N LEU A 17 -10.68 1.84 5.51
CA LEU A 17 -11.31 0.52 5.38
C LEU A 17 -11.74 -0.07 6.74
N ASP A 18 -11.27 0.49 7.85
CA ASP A 18 -11.56 -0.01 9.20
C ASP A 18 -12.83 0.62 9.81
N TYR A 19 -13.53 1.46 9.05
CA TYR A 19 -14.71 2.20 9.52
C TYR A 19 -15.90 1.95 8.59
N GLU A 20 -17.06 1.64 9.16
CA GLU A 20 -18.30 1.43 8.40
C GLU A 20 -18.85 2.75 7.87
N ASN A 21 -18.77 3.81 8.67
CA ASN A 21 -19.19 5.17 8.33
C ASN A 21 -18.10 6.21 8.68
N PRO A 22 -17.02 6.27 7.88
CA PRO A 22 -15.86 7.11 8.19
C PRO A 22 -16.18 8.59 8.45
N ARG A 23 -17.23 9.15 7.82
CA ARG A 23 -17.62 10.56 8.02
C ARG A 23 -18.27 10.84 9.37
N GLN A 24 -18.88 9.83 10.00
CA GLN A 24 -19.49 9.96 11.32
C GLN A 24 -18.52 9.57 12.43
N GLU A 25 -17.59 8.66 12.11
CA GLU A 25 -16.65 8.09 13.09
C GLU A 25 -15.33 8.87 13.18
N LEU A 26 -14.95 9.63 12.15
CA LEU A 26 -13.72 10.43 12.12
C LEU A 26 -14.03 11.93 12.01
N ALA A 27 -13.43 12.72 12.90
CA ALA A 27 -13.50 14.18 12.85
C ALA A 27 -12.64 14.69 11.67
N ALA A 28 -13.26 15.35 10.70
CA ALA A 28 -12.60 15.76 9.47
C ALA A 28 -11.45 16.77 9.70
N GLU A 29 -11.62 17.64 10.69
CA GLU A 29 -10.63 18.63 11.14
C GLU A 29 -9.37 18.00 11.74
N ASP A 30 -9.46 16.74 12.20
CA ASP A 30 -8.34 16.02 12.82
C ASP A 30 -7.54 15.22 11.80
N LEU A 31 -7.99 15.11 10.55
CA LEU A 31 -7.34 14.29 9.53
C LEU A 31 -6.20 15.04 8.84
N VAL A 32 -5.02 14.45 8.89
CA VAL A 32 -3.83 14.91 8.18
C VAL A 32 -3.17 13.79 7.40
N CYS A 33 -2.38 14.15 6.40
CA CYS A 33 -1.55 13.21 5.68
C CYS A 33 -0.46 12.64 6.60
N PRO A 34 -0.29 11.31 6.67
CA PRO A 34 0.77 10.70 7.48
C PRO A 34 2.18 11.06 6.97
N HIS A 35 2.29 11.59 5.75
CA HIS A 35 3.56 11.88 5.10
C HIS A 35 4.00 13.34 5.20
N CYS A 36 3.07 14.28 5.01
CA CYS A 36 3.36 15.71 4.96
C CYS A 36 2.63 16.56 5.99
N ASP A 37 1.81 15.95 6.86
CA ASP A 37 0.97 16.62 7.86
C ASP A 37 -0.06 17.62 7.28
N GLY A 38 -0.21 17.64 5.95
CA GLY A 38 -1.16 18.46 5.23
C GLY A 38 -2.61 18.05 5.55
N PRO A 39 -3.56 19.00 5.68
CA PRO A 39 -4.96 18.69 5.94
C PRO A 39 -5.59 17.77 4.89
N MET A 40 -6.37 16.80 5.36
CA MET A 40 -7.12 15.87 4.53
C MET A 40 -8.61 15.92 4.81
N ILE A 41 -9.41 15.43 3.87
CA ILE A 41 -10.86 15.29 3.99
C ILE A 41 -11.31 13.91 3.54
N ILE A 42 -12.48 13.48 4.00
CA ILE A 42 -13.12 12.24 3.55
C ILE A 42 -14.02 12.53 2.34
N ARG A 43 -13.65 11.95 1.20
CA ARG A 43 -14.50 11.92 0.00
C ARG A 43 -15.25 10.59 -0.03
N HIS A 44 -16.56 10.71 -0.08
CA HIS A 44 -17.49 9.59 -0.21
C HIS A 44 -18.58 10.04 -1.18
N GLY A 45 -18.74 9.30 -2.27
CA GLY A 45 -19.75 9.57 -3.30
C GLY A 45 -20.44 8.27 -3.73
N LEU A 46 -21.53 8.38 -4.48
CA LEU A 46 -22.34 7.23 -4.89
C LEU A 46 -21.58 6.20 -5.75
N ILE A 47 -20.56 6.66 -6.49
CA ILE A 47 -19.79 5.83 -7.43
C ILE A 47 -18.43 5.43 -6.86
N ARG A 48 -17.83 6.29 -6.01
CA ARG A 48 -16.46 6.10 -5.51
C ARG A 48 -16.49 5.71 -4.04
N ALA A 49 -15.85 4.59 -3.73
CA ALA A 49 -15.61 4.14 -2.37
C ALA A 49 -14.97 5.27 -1.51
N PRO A 50 -15.27 5.29 -0.19
CA PRO A 50 -14.64 6.23 0.73
C PRO A 50 -13.12 6.23 0.59
N HIS A 51 -12.53 7.42 0.49
CA HIS A 51 -11.09 7.63 0.50
C HIS A 51 -10.76 8.97 1.16
N PHE A 52 -9.53 9.09 1.65
CA PHE A 52 -9.00 10.38 2.05
C PHE A 52 -8.53 11.16 0.82
N ALA A 53 -8.59 12.48 0.90
CA ALA A 53 -8.11 13.38 -0.14
C ALA A 53 -7.41 14.57 0.50
N HIS A 54 -6.28 14.97 -0.06
CA HIS A 54 -5.62 16.19 0.37
C HIS A 54 -6.41 17.42 -0.06
N LEU A 55 -6.38 18.48 0.76
CA LEU A 55 -6.87 19.80 0.37
C LEU A 55 -5.85 20.58 -0.47
N SER A 56 -4.57 20.24 -0.35
CA SER A 56 -3.45 20.83 -1.09
C SER A 56 -2.54 19.74 -1.66
N ARG A 57 -1.68 20.08 -2.62
CA ARG A 57 -0.76 19.10 -3.21
C ARG A 57 0.17 18.49 -2.15
N CYS A 58 0.35 17.17 -2.20
CA CYS A 58 1.32 16.47 -1.35
C CYS A 58 2.71 16.51 -2.00
N PRO A 59 3.78 16.89 -1.27
CA PRO A 59 5.14 16.87 -1.81
C PRO A 59 5.64 15.45 -2.15
N TYR A 60 4.99 14.41 -1.60
CA TYR A 60 5.33 13.00 -1.82
C TYR A 60 4.41 12.31 -2.84
N GLU A 61 3.63 13.07 -3.61
CA GLU A 61 2.70 12.51 -4.60
C GLU A 61 3.40 11.62 -5.64
N GLY A 62 4.67 11.91 -5.99
CA GLY A 62 5.46 11.09 -6.92
C GLY A 62 6.12 9.85 -6.32
N TRP A 63 5.87 9.54 -5.04
CA TRP A 63 6.50 8.39 -4.35
C TRP A 63 5.64 7.12 -4.40
N HIS A 64 4.44 7.20 -4.98
CA HIS A 64 3.56 6.08 -5.27
C HIS A 64 3.17 6.08 -6.75
N GLU A 65 2.70 4.94 -7.25
CA GLU A 65 2.07 4.89 -8.58
C GLU A 65 0.75 5.68 -8.56
N PRO A 66 0.31 6.23 -9.71
CA PRO A 66 -1.00 6.86 -9.82
C PRO A 66 -2.11 5.92 -9.35
N GLU A 67 -2.83 6.34 -8.33
CA GLU A 67 -3.86 5.52 -7.69
C GLU A 67 -5.12 5.35 -8.58
N THR A 68 -5.46 4.11 -8.93
CA THR A 68 -6.72 3.76 -9.62
C THR A 68 -7.69 3.01 -8.70
N PRO A 69 -9.00 2.91 -9.02
CA PRO A 69 -9.93 2.06 -8.28
C PRO A 69 -9.48 0.59 -8.17
N GLU A 70 -8.89 0.06 -9.23
CA GLU A 70 -8.38 -1.30 -9.32
C GLU A 70 -7.20 -1.49 -8.37
N HIS A 71 -6.26 -0.53 -8.33
CA HIS A 71 -5.13 -0.58 -7.39
C HIS A 71 -5.58 -0.52 -5.93
N ARG A 72 -6.57 0.33 -5.58
CA ARG A 72 -7.17 0.34 -4.24
C ARG A 72 -7.81 -0.99 -3.86
N ALA A 73 -8.57 -1.59 -4.79
CA ALA A 73 -9.19 -2.88 -4.57
C ALA A 73 -8.12 -3.97 -4.37
N PHE A 74 -7.03 -3.93 -5.13
CA PHE A 74 -5.95 -4.89 -5.00
C PHE A 74 -5.22 -4.77 -3.66
N LYS A 75 -4.88 -3.54 -3.23
CA LYS A 75 -4.30 -3.28 -1.89
C LYS A 75 -5.18 -3.80 -0.76
N ARG A 76 -6.50 -3.58 -0.87
CA ARG A 76 -7.47 -4.14 0.08
C ARG A 76 -7.40 -5.66 0.11
N ALA A 77 -7.47 -6.32 -1.06
CA ALA A 77 -7.45 -7.77 -1.14
C ALA A 77 -6.16 -8.37 -0.57
N VAL A 78 -5.00 -7.76 -0.85
CA VAL A 78 -3.72 -8.17 -0.26
C VAL A 78 -3.72 -7.99 1.25
N ARG A 79 -4.15 -6.83 1.77
CA ARG A 79 -4.27 -6.63 3.22
C ARG A 79 -5.17 -7.68 3.88
N GLU A 80 -6.35 -7.94 3.31
CA GLU A 80 -7.30 -8.91 3.85
C GLU A 80 -6.75 -10.33 3.81
N TYR A 81 -6.05 -10.72 2.74
CA TYR A 81 -5.36 -11.99 2.65
C TYR A 81 -4.31 -12.15 3.77
N LEU A 82 -3.45 -11.14 3.95
CA LEU A 82 -2.42 -11.17 4.98
C LEU A 82 -3.04 -11.28 6.38
N LEU A 83 -4.11 -10.54 6.66
CA LEU A 83 -4.80 -10.59 7.96
C LEU A 83 -5.47 -11.94 8.25
N ARG A 84 -5.80 -12.75 7.21
CA ARG A 84 -6.43 -14.06 7.36
C ARG A 84 -5.43 -15.21 7.48
N ASP A 85 -4.25 -15.07 6.89
CA ASP A 85 -3.26 -16.14 6.86
C ASP A 85 -2.52 -16.23 8.22
N PRO A 86 -2.54 -17.40 8.90
CA PRO A 86 -1.94 -17.59 10.22
C PRO A 86 -0.46 -17.19 10.33
N PHE A 87 0.29 -17.25 9.23
CA PHE A 87 1.70 -16.87 9.23
C PHE A 87 1.91 -15.40 9.63
N TRP A 88 0.98 -14.52 9.27
CA TRP A 88 1.07 -13.08 9.54
C TRP A 88 0.34 -12.64 10.80
N LYS A 89 -0.26 -13.58 11.56
CA LYS A 89 -1.17 -13.29 12.68
C LYS A 89 -0.57 -12.37 13.75
N GLU A 90 0.74 -12.49 14.01
CA GLU A 90 1.44 -11.68 15.01
C GLU A 90 2.07 -10.40 14.42
N ALA A 91 2.00 -10.22 13.10
CA ALA A 91 2.59 -9.08 12.42
C ALA A 91 1.61 -7.90 12.36
N GLN A 92 2.16 -6.69 12.44
CA GLN A 92 1.41 -5.47 12.16
C GLN A 92 1.33 -5.27 10.65
N VAL A 93 0.11 -5.13 10.12
CA VAL A 93 -0.15 -4.84 8.70
C VAL A 93 -0.68 -3.41 8.56
N ALA A 94 0.05 -2.56 7.84
CA ALA A 94 -0.30 -1.18 7.55
C ALA A 94 -0.40 -0.95 6.03
N LEU A 95 -1.20 0.03 5.61
CA LEU A 95 -1.29 0.45 4.21
C LEU A 95 -0.49 1.74 4.00
N GLU A 96 -0.03 1.95 2.77
CA GLU A 96 0.53 3.22 2.30
C GLU A 96 1.63 3.78 3.22
N VAL A 97 2.61 2.95 3.59
CA VAL A 97 3.67 3.35 4.53
C VAL A 97 4.82 4.01 3.77
N ARG A 98 5.15 5.25 4.14
CA ARG A 98 6.30 5.97 3.56
C ARG A 98 7.61 5.39 4.05
N ILE A 99 8.49 5.05 3.11
CA ILE A 99 9.85 4.54 3.32
C ILE A 99 10.85 5.56 2.73
N PRO A 100 11.32 6.54 3.54
CA PRO A 100 12.25 7.59 3.11
C PRO A 100 13.50 7.06 2.41
N GLN A 101 14.10 5.99 2.94
CA GLN A 101 15.34 5.41 2.44
C GLN A 101 15.20 4.82 1.04
N ALA A 102 14.00 4.33 0.71
CA ALA A 102 13.70 3.79 -0.61
C ALA A 102 13.11 4.85 -1.56
N HIS A 103 12.82 6.06 -1.07
CA HIS A 103 12.04 7.08 -1.79
C HIS A 103 10.68 6.55 -2.30
N ARG A 104 10.00 5.73 -1.49
CA ARG A 104 8.73 5.08 -1.85
C ARG A 104 7.67 5.21 -0.77
N ILE A 105 6.43 4.99 -1.16
CA ILE A 105 5.33 4.64 -0.26
C ILE A 105 4.94 3.20 -0.59
N ALA A 106 5.15 2.28 0.36
CA ALA A 106 4.80 0.87 0.21
C ALA A 106 3.28 0.71 0.26
N ASP A 107 2.73 -0.05 -0.70
CA ASP A 107 1.28 -0.26 -0.82
C ASP A 107 0.70 -0.92 0.44
N VAL A 108 1.30 -2.03 0.87
CA VAL A 108 1.03 -2.72 2.14
C VAL A 108 2.38 -2.98 2.80
N PHE A 109 2.49 -2.77 4.11
CA PHE A 109 3.73 -2.93 4.86
C PHE A 109 3.50 -3.78 6.10
N VAL A 110 4.33 -4.82 6.23
CA VAL A 110 4.23 -5.80 7.31
C VAL A 110 5.46 -5.67 8.20
N THR A 111 5.23 -5.58 9.52
CA THR A 111 6.29 -5.58 10.53
C THR A 111 6.04 -6.69 11.54
N PHE A 112 6.99 -7.62 11.66
CA PHE A 112 6.95 -8.68 12.64
C PHE A 112 7.50 -8.22 14.00
N PRO A 113 7.11 -8.88 15.12
CA PRO A 113 7.69 -8.62 16.44
C PRO A 113 9.21 -8.78 16.50
N THR A 114 9.79 -9.60 15.60
CA THR A 114 11.24 -9.79 15.46
C THR A 114 11.96 -8.59 14.86
N GLY A 115 11.23 -7.60 14.34
CA GLY A 115 11.77 -6.47 13.58
C GLY A 115 11.96 -6.75 12.09
N TRP A 116 11.62 -7.96 11.61
CA TRP A 116 11.59 -8.25 10.18
C TRP A 116 10.46 -7.47 9.51
N ARG A 117 10.77 -6.87 8.35
CA ARG A 117 9.89 -5.97 7.61
C ARG A 117 9.76 -6.40 6.17
N VAL A 118 8.53 -6.46 5.67
CA VAL A 118 8.22 -6.85 4.31
C VAL A 118 7.28 -5.83 3.67
N ALA A 119 7.69 -5.23 2.55
CA ALA A 119 6.82 -4.43 1.70
C ALA A 119 6.08 -5.34 0.71
N HIS A 120 4.78 -5.15 0.58
CA HIS A 120 3.92 -5.85 -0.37
C HIS A 120 3.43 -4.84 -1.40
N GLU A 121 3.92 -4.94 -2.64
CA GLU A 121 3.65 -4.01 -3.73
C GLU A 121 2.59 -4.59 -4.68
N CYS A 122 1.55 -3.83 -4.98
CA CYS A 122 0.44 -4.24 -5.84
C CYS A 122 0.62 -3.65 -7.24
N GLN A 123 1.08 -4.46 -8.20
CA GLN A 123 1.33 -3.99 -9.56
C GLN A 123 0.11 -4.21 -10.47
N VAL A 124 -0.57 -3.12 -10.80
CA VAL A 124 -1.71 -3.11 -11.76
C VAL A 124 -1.28 -2.62 -13.14
N SER A 125 -0.35 -1.68 -13.25
CA SER A 125 0.09 -1.14 -14.53
C SER A 125 1.28 -1.95 -15.11
N PRO A 126 1.58 -1.89 -16.43
CA PRO A 126 2.79 -2.50 -16.95
C PRO A 126 4.04 -1.93 -16.28
N ILE A 127 4.98 -2.81 -15.91
CA ILE A 127 6.26 -2.44 -15.31
C ILE A 127 7.39 -3.11 -16.11
N THR A 128 8.47 -2.38 -16.36
CA THR A 128 9.66 -2.96 -17.01
C THR A 128 10.47 -3.79 -16.01
N GLN A 129 11.30 -4.69 -16.52
CA GLN A 129 12.19 -5.48 -15.68
C GLN A 129 13.16 -4.59 -14.90
N GLU A 130 13.71 -3.57 -15.57
CA GLU A 130 14.65 -2.62 -14.99
C GLU A 130 14.02 -1.87 -13.81
N GLU A 131 12.78 -1.38 -13.97
CA GLU A 131 12.05 -0.67 -12.93
C GLU A 131 11.73 -1.59 -11.75
N LEU A 132 11.27 -2.81 -12.01
CA LEU A 132 10.98 -3.81 -10.97
C LEU A 132 12.24 -4.15 -10.16
N ILE A 133 13.39 -4.34 -10.83
CA ILE A 133 14.69 -4.60 -10.18
C ILE A 133 15.14 -3.38 -9.37
N ALA A 134 15.05 -2.18 -9.93
CA ALA A 134 15.45 -0.94 -9.26
C ALA A 134 14.62 -0.72 -7.98
N ARG A 135 13.29 -0.86 -8.07
CA ARG A 135 12.37 -0.76 -6.92
C ARG A 135 12.66 -1.82 -5.87
N SER A 136 12.90 -3.05 -6.29
CA SER A 136 13.20 -4.14 -5.36
C SER A 136 14.54 -3.93 -4.63
N ARG A 137 15.53 -3.39 -5.35
CA ARG A 137 16.83 -3.05 -4.77
C ARG A 137 16.72 -1.93 -3.74
N ALA A 138 15.94 -0.88 -4.02
CA ALA A 138 15.73 0.22 -3.09
C ALA A 138 15.15 -0.25 -1.74
N TYR A 139 14.19 -1.19 -1.75
CA TYR A 139 13.70 -1.81 -0.51
C TYR A 139 14.79 -2.61 0.21
N ARG A 140 15.53 -3.45 -0.52
CA ARG A 140 16.60 -4.27 0.05
C ARG A 140 17.70 -3.42 0.70
N GLU A 141 18.11 -2.33 0.06
CA GLU A 141 19.08 -1.38 0.60
C GLU A 141 18.57 -0.67 1.86
N ALA A 142 17.25 -0.52 2.01
CA ALA A 142 16.59 -0.05 3.23
C ALA A 142 16.40 -1.14 4.31
N GLY A 143 16.91 -2.36 4.08
CA GLY A 143 16.74 -3.50 4.99
C GLY A 143 15.30 -3.99 5.08
N ILE A 144 14.58 -3.96 3.96
CA ILE A 144 13.17 -4.35 3.82
C ILE A 144 13.09 -5.37 2.68
N ASP A 145 12.47 -6.53 2.95
CA ASP A 145 12.16 -7.49 1.89
C ASP A 145 10.92 -7.02 1.11
N VAL A 146 10.80 -7.44 -0.15
CA VAL A 146 9.68 -7.03 -1.01
C VAL A 146 8.99 -8.21 -1.68
N MET A 147 7.67 -8.24 -1.59
CA MET A 147 6.78 -9.16 -2.27
C MET A 147 5.89 -8.39 -3.25
N TRP A 148 5.95 -8.74 -4.53
CA TRP A 148 5.12 -8.17 -5.58
C TRP A 148 3.93 -9.07 -5.84
N TRP A 149 2.79 -8.41 -5.94
CA TRP A 149 1.50 -8.97 -6.29
C TRP A 149 1.14 -8.46 -7.67
N PHE A 150 0.81 -9.36 -8.58
CA PHE A 150 0.41 -9.02 -9.93
C PHE A 150 -1.03 -9.44 -10.14
N GLU A 151 -1.81 -8.61 -10.83
CA GLU A 151 -3.13 -8.97 -11.30
C GLU A 151 -3.03 -10.18 -12.28
N SER A 152 -3.99 -11.10 -12.21
CA SER A 152 -3.93 -12.45 -12.82
C SER A 152 -3.58 -12.48 -14.32
N GLY A 153 -3.99 -11.47 -15.10
CA GLY A 153 -3.65 -11.36 -16.54
C GLY A 153 -2.22 -10.90 -16.84
N ARG A 154 -1.44 -10.46 -15.85
CA ARG A 154 -0.11 -9.83 -16.04
C ARG A 154 1.05 -10.70 -15.61
N LEU A 155 0.81 -11.70 -14.76
CA LEU A 155 1.85 -12.61 -14.27
C LEU A 155 2.47 -13.44 -15.41
N GLU A 156 1.70 -13.82 -16.44
CA GLU A 156 2.22 -14.61 -17.57
C GLU A 156 3.21 -13.84 -18.44
N GLN A 157 3.09 -12.51 -18.53
CA GLN A 157 4.00 -11.66 -19.29
C GLN A 157 5.28 -11.35 -18.49
N SER A 158 5.17 -11.16 -17.18
CA SER A 158 6.32 -10.88 -16.31
C SER A 158 7.16 -12.13 -16.02
N ARG A 159 6.55 -13.31 -15.84
CA ARG A 159 7.25 -14.59 -15.57
C ARG A 159 8.38 -14.93 -16.55
N LYS A 160 8.31 -14.46 -17.79
CA LYS A 160 9.30 -14.77 -18.84
C LYS A 160 10.69 -14.17 -18.59
N TRP A 161 10.81 -13.17 -17.71
CA TRP A 161 12.04 -12.39 -17.56
C TRP A 161 12.43 -12.10 -16.11
N LEU A 162 11.69 -12.62 -15.12
CA LEU A 162 12.03 -12.40 -13.71
C LEU A 162 13.30 -13.18 -13.35
N PRO A 163 14.32 -12.55 -12.74
CA PRO A 163 15.50 -13.27 -12.27
C PRO A 163 15.12 -14.24 -11.15
N ASP A 164 15.81 -15.39 -11.05
CA ASP A 164 15.48 -16.50 -10.14
C ASP A 164 15.31 -16.10 -8.67
N TRP A 165 16.08 -15.11 -8.21
CA TRP A 165 15.98 -14.61 -6.84
C TRP A 165 14.68 -13.84 -6.55
N LEU A 166 14.04 -13.29 -7.59
CA LEU A 166 12.77 -12.59 -7.52
C LEU A 166 11.58 -13.57 -7.62
N LEU A 167 11.77 -14.68 -8.35
CA LEU A 167 10.80 -15.79 -8.42
C LEU A 167 10.67 -16.56 -7.09
N ARG A 168 11.74 -16.65 -6.29
CA ARG A 168 11.73 -17.37 -5.00
C ARG A 168 10.83 -16.73 -3.92
N PHE A 169 10.39 -15.49 -4.10
CA PHE A 169 9.61 -14.75 -3.11
C PHE A 169 8.24 -14.27 -3.61
N GLN A 170 7.81 -14.63 -4.83
CA GLN A 170 6.58 -14.09 -5.42
C GLN A 170 5.81 -15.11 -6.25
N GLY A 171 4.52 -15.23 -5.93
CA GLY A 171 3.57 -15.99 -6.73
C GLY A 171 2.32 -16.39 -5.96
N VAL A 172 1.66 -15.46 -5.26
CA VAL A 172 0.25 -15.66 -4.89
C VAL A 172 -0.57 -14.74 -5.79
N ILE A 173 -1.23 -15.32 -6.78
CA ILE A 173 -2.30 -14.65 -7.52
C ILE A 173 -3.50 -14.62 -6.57
N LEU A 174 -4.00 -13.44 -6.26
CA LEU A 174 -5.34 -13.29 -5.70
C LEU A 174 -6.22 -12.76 -6.82
N GLU A 175 -7.18 -13.57 -7.27
CA GLU A 175 -8.24 -13.05 -8.10
C GLU A 175 -9.14 -12.19 -7.21
N ALA A 176 -9.28 -10.90 -7.55
CA ALA A 176 -10.29 -10.08 -6.91
C ALA A 176 -11.65 -10.55 -7.44
N THR A 177 -12.35 -11.37 -6.64
CA THR A 177 -13.75 -11.76 -6.88
C THR A 177 -14.70 -10.60 -6.69
#